data_AF-A0A965IEB1-F1
#
_entry.id   AF-A0A965IEB1-F1
#
_cell.length_a   1.000
_cell.length_b   1.000
_cell.length_c   1.000
_cell.angle_alpha   90.00
_cell.angle_beta   90.00
_cell.angle_gamma   90.00
#
_symmetry.space_group_name_H-M   'P 1'
#
loop_
_entity.id
_entity.type
_entity.pdbx_description
1 polymer ?
#
loop_
_entity_poly.entity_id
_entity_poly.type
_entity_poly.pdbx_seq_one_letter_code
_entity_poly.pdbx_strand_id
1 'polypeptide(L)'
;MANAPKSAKNSIELNDEAVAALVRFAKAKATIKRAETAKAKAEAKLREALNGNSFGLVNGIPVLSLVEATRNSLDSAIVEKNAPEVYKQALRSTTYDYLKALG
;
A
#
# COMPACT_ATOMS: atom_id res chain seq x y z
N MET A 1 -29.22 11.36 -1.73
CA MET A 1 -28.60 12.39 -2.60
C MET A 1 -27.14 12.52 -2.20
N ALA A 2 -26.21 12.11 -3.05
CA ALA A 2 -24.78 12.16 -2.74
C ALA A 2 -24.29 13.61 -2.77
N ASN A 3 -23.62 14.05 -1.69
CA ASN A 3 -23.03 15.38 -1.60
C ASN A 3 -21.93 15.53 -2.67
N ALA A 4 -22.16 16.40 -3.65
CA ALA A 4 -21.14 16.76 -4.63
C ALA A 4 -19.93 17.40 -3.90
N PRO A 5 -18.69 17.01 -4.23
CA PRO A 5 -17.50 17.58 -3.61
C PRO A 5 -17.37 19.08 -3.92
N LYS A 6 -16.78 19.84 -2.98
CA LYS A 6 -16.50 21.29 -3.08
C LYS A 6 -15.47 21.60 -4.17
N SER A 7 -15.89 21.52 -5.43
CA SER A 7 -15.45 22.25 -6.62
C SER A 7 -15.92 21.46 -7.83
N ALA A 8 -17.20 21.62 -8.22
CA ALA A 8 -17.67 21.17 -9.53
C ALA A 8 -17.09 22.01 -10.69
N LYS A 9 -16.28 23.04 -10.38
CA LYS A 9 -15.47 23.72 -11.40
C LYS A 9 -14.46 22.69 -11.90
N ASN A 10 -14.64 22.26 -13.16
CA ASN A 10 -13.86 21.24 -13.88
C ASN A 10 -14.31 19.78 -13.70
N SER A 11 -15.60 19.52 -13.46
CA SER A 11 -16.16 18.17 -13.58
C SER A 11 -16.59 17.86 -15.01
N ILE A 12 -16.26 16.67 -15.50
CA ILE A 12 -16.79 16.09 -16.74
C ILE A 12 -17.55 14.81 -16.41
N GLU A 13 -18.64 14.55 -17.13
CA GLU A 13 -19.35 13.29 -17.06
C GLU A 13 -18.57 12.19 -17.81
N LEU A 14 -18.42 11.03 -17.19
CA LEU A 14 -17.72 9.91 -17.80
C LEU A 14 -18.62 9.24 -18.86
N ASN A 15 -18.05 8.92 -20.02
CA ASN A 15 -18.73 8.11 -21.02
C ASN A 15 -18.82 6.63 -20.59
N ASP A 16 -19.60 5.84 -21.31
CA ASP A 16 -19.86 4.42 -20.98
C ASP A 16 -18.58 3.58 -20.85
N GLU A 17 -17.59 3.83 -21.70
CA GLU A 17 -16.29 3.13 -21.65
C GLU A 17 -15.53 3.46 -20.36
N ALA A 18 -15.47 4.74 -19.99
CA ALA A 18 -14.83 5.18 -18.75
C ALA A 18 -15.58 4.69 -17.50
N VAL A 19 -16.92 4.60 -17.56
CA VAL A 19 -17.73 3.99 -16.49
C VAL A 19 -17.42 2.50 -16.36
N ALA A 20 -17.32 1.76 -17.47
CA ALA A 20 -16.93 0.35 -17.44
C ALA A 20 -15.50 0.16 -16.87
N ALA A 21 -14.57 1.05 -17.22
CA ALA A 21 -13.22 1.07 -16.66
C ALA A 21 -13.22 1.37 -15.16
N LEU A 22 -14.04 2.30 -14.70
CA LEU A 22 -14.20 2.63 -13.27
C LEU A 22 -14.68 1.41 -12.46
N VAL A 23 -15.65 0.65 -12.98
CA VAL A 23 -16.14 -0.57 -12.32
C VAL A 23 -15.02 -1.61 -12.19
N ARG A 24 -14.23 -1.82 -13.26
CA ARG A 24 -13.07 -2.73 -13.23
C ARG A 24 -12.01 -2.26 -12.23
N PHE A 25 -11.71 -0.97 -12.22
CA PHE A 25 -10.76 -0.35 -11.29
C PHE A 25 -11.18 -0.53 -9.82
N ALA A 26 -12.45 -0.26 -9.49
CA ALA A 26 -12.99 -0.44 -8.15
C ALA A 26 -12.94 -1.91 -7.71
N LYS A 27 -13.32 -2.83 -8.60
CA LYS A 27 -13.23 -4.28 -8.33
C LYS A 27 -11.80 -4.73 -8.10
N ALA A 28 -10.84 -4.25 -8.90
CA ALA A 28 -9.43 -4.57 -8.72
C ALA A 28 -8.91 -4.10 -7.35
N LYS A 29 -9.25 -2.87 -6.92
CA LYS A 29 -8.89 -2.37 -5.58
C LYS A 29 -9.46 -3.25 -4.45
N ALA A 30 -10.73 -3.64 -4.57
CA ALA A 30 -11.35 -4.53 -3.58
C ALA A 30 -10.64 -5.89 -3.51
N THR A 31 -10.26 -6.45 -4.65
CA THR A 31 -9.50 -7.71 -4.74
C THR A 31 -8.11 -7.57 -4.10
N ILE A 32 -7.38 -6.49 -4.40
CA ILE A 32 -6.06 -6.22 -3.80
C ILE A 32 -6.17 -6.18 -2.28
N LYS A 33 -7.12 -5.41 -1.74
CA LYS A 33 -7.35 -5.31 -0.29
C LYS A 33 -7.63 -6.67 0.35
N ARG A 34 -8.44 -7.51 -0.31
CA ARG A 34 -8.75 -8.88 0.17
C ARG A 34 -7.51 -9.78 0.11
N ALA A 35 -6.73 -9.69 -0.96
CA ALA A 35 -5.50 -10.47 -1.11
C ALA A 35 -4.44 -10.08 -0.08
N GLU A 36 -4.25 -8.78 0.19
CA GLU A 36 -3.36 -8.29 1.25
C GLU A 36 -3.80 -8.78 2.63
N THR A 37 -5.10 -8.75 2.91
CA THR A 37 -5.66 -9.27 4.16
C THR A 37 -5.45 -10.78 4.28
N ALA A 38 -5.68 -11.54 3.21
CA ALA A 38 -5.48 -12.98 3.19
C ALA A 38 -4.00 -13.36 3.38
N LYS A 39 -3.09 -12.63 2.71
CA LYS A 39 -1.64 -12.76 2.87
C LYS A 39 -1.24 -12.53 4.33
N ALA A 40 -1.67 -11.43 4.94
CA ALA A 40 -1.34 -11.12 6.33
C ALA A 40 -1.81 -12.22 7.31
N LYS A 41 -3.02 -12.76 7.10
CA LYS A 41 -3.53 -13.89 7.90
C LYS A 41 -2.72 -15.17 7.70
N ALA A 42 -2.33 -15.49 6.46
CA ALA A 42 -1.49 -16.65 6.17
C ALA A 42 -0.10 -16.50 6.80
N GLU A 43 0.51 -15.31 6.70
CA GLU A 43 1.79 -15.02 7.31
C GLU A 43 1.75 -15.16 8.83
N ALA A 44 0.69 -14.67 9.49
CA ALA A 44 0.51 -14.86 10.93
C ALA A 44 0.47 -16.35 11.31
N LYS A 45 -0.30 -17.17 10.58
CA LYS A 45 -0.36 -18.63 10.81
C LYS A 45 0.97 -19.32 10.55
N LEU A 46 1.69 -18.92 9.51
CA LEU A 46 3.01 -19.49 9.20
C LEU A 46 4.03 -19.14 10.28
N ARG A 47 4.02 -17.90 10.78
CA ARG A 47 4.89 -17.48 11.89
C ARG A 47 4.57 -18.23 13.18
N GLU A 48 3.29 -18.41 13.49
CA GLU A 48 2.84 -19.23 14.63
C GLU A 48 3.31 -20.68 14.49
N ALA A 49 3.13 -21.28 13.31
CA ALA A 49 3.58 -22.65 13.03
C ALA A 49 5.10 -22.83 13.11
N LEU A 50 5.87 -21.81 12.73
CA LEU A 50 7.33 -21.83 12.86
C LEU A 50 7.78 -21.84 14.32
N ASN A 51 6.99 -21.29 15.25
CA ASN A 51 7.27 -21.28 16.69
C ASN A 51 8.72 -20.87 17.05
N GLY A 52 9.22 -19.81 16.41
CA GLY A 52 10.58 -19.30 16.61
C GLY A 52 11.68 -19.99 15.79
N ASN A 53 11.37 -21.02 15.00
CA ASN A 53 12.32 -21.64 14.09
C ASN A 53 12.51 -20.82 12.80
N SER A 54 13.71 -20.85 12.23
CA SER A 54 14.03 -20.12 11.01
C SER A 54 13.59 -20.82 9.72
N PHE A 55 13.19 -22.10 9.76
CA PHE A 55 12.81 -22.87 8.57
C PHE A 55 11.55 -23.70 8.80
N GLY A 56 10.69 -23.74 7.79
CA GLY A 56 9.53 -24.63 7.72
C GLY A 56 9.75 -25.72 6.68
N LEU A 57 9.49 -26.96 7.05
CA LEU A 57 9.69 -28.14 6.20
C LEU A 57 8.36 -28.83 5.90
N VAL A 58 8.25 -29.39 4.69
CA VAL A 58 7.18 -30.32 4.30
C VAL A 58 7.85 -31.61 3.83
N ASN A 59 7.56 -32.74 4.50
CA ASN A 59 8.20 -34.04 4.22
C ASN A 59 9.74 -33.98 4.23
N GLY A 60 10.33 -33.22 5.16
CA GLY A 60 11.78 -33.06 5.26
C GLY A 60 12.40 -32.11 4.24
N ILE A 61 11.61 -31.48 3.36
CA ILE A 61 12.08 -30.51 2.36
C ILE A 61 11.79 -29.09 2.85
N PRO A 62 12.77 -28.18 2.92
CA PRO A 62 12.54 -26.79 3.31
C PRO A 62 11.70 -26.07 2.25
N VAL A 63 10.60 -25.44 2.67
CA VAL A 63 9.68 -24.70 1.79
C VAL A 63 9.52 -23.22 2.16
N LEU A 64 9.98 -22.84 3.35
CA LEU A 64 9.89 -21.49 3.89
C LEU A 64 11.09 -21.23 4.80
N SER A 65 11.60 -20.00 4.78
CA SER A 65 12.52 -19.49 5.78
C SER A 65 12.04 -18.14 6.35
N LEU A 66 12.32 -17.91 7.63
CA LEU A 66 12.18 -16.61 8.27
C LEU A 66 13.50 -15.86 8.13
N VAL A 67 13.48 -14.79 7.35
CA VAL A 67 14.66 -13.95 7.10
C VAL A 67 14.50 -12.65 7.88
N GLU A 68 15.47 -12.35 8.74
CA GLU A 68 15.53 -11.05 9.40
C GLU A 68 16.06 -10.00 8.42
N ALA A 69 15.27 -8.97 8.18
CA ALA A 69 15.65 -7.83 7.36
C ALA A 69 15.42 -6.54 8.15
N THR A 70 16.45 -5.71 8.25
CA THR A 70 16.34 -4.39 8.86
C THR A 70 16.07 -3.36 7.78
N ARG A 71 14.91 -2.69 7.87
CA ARG A 71 14.62 -1.52 7.05
C ARG A 71 15.01 -0.27 7.82
N ASN A 72 16.05 0.43 7.34
CA ASN A 72 16.37 1.76 7.82
C ASN A 72 15.54 2.79 7.06
N SER A 73 14.83 3.65 7.77
CA SER A 73 14.13 4.81 7.21
C SER A 73 14.50 6.05 7.98
N LEU A 74 14.71 7.16 7.27
CA LEU A 74 14.90 8.46 7.89
C LEU A 74 13.53 9.07 8.19
N ASP A 75 13.33 9.51 9.43
CA ASP A 75 12.17 10.30 9.80
C ASP A 75 12.41 11.75 9.37
N SER A 76 11.67 12.18 8.34
CA SER A 76 11.79 13.52 7.78
C SER A 76 11.53 14.63 8.80
N ALA A 77 10.61 14.43 9.76
CA ALA A 77 10.29 15.44 10.76
C ALA A 77 11.41 15.57 11.80
N ILE A 78 12.06 14.46 12.15
CA ILE A 78 13.25 14.48 13.02
C ILE A 78 14.42 15.19 12.32
N VAL A 79 14.63 14.92 11.02
CA VAL A 79 15.70 15.58 10.25
C VAL A 79 15.41 17.08 10.09
N GLU A 80 14.18 17.47 9.77
CA GLU A 80 13.78 18.87 9.67
C GLU A 80 13.99 19.63 10.99
N LYS A 81 13.63 19.01 12.12
CA LYS A 81 13.78 19.63 13.44
C LYS A 81 15.24 19.81 13.87
N ASN A 82 16.11 18.83 13.60
CA ASN A 82 17.47 18.82 14.13
C ASN A 82 18.54 19.27 13.13
N ALA A 83 18.28 19.18 11.83
CA ALA A 83 19.19 19.53 10.75
C ALA A 83 18.42 20.13 9.55
N PRO A 84 17.75 21.29 9.73
CA PRO A 84 16.85 21.88 8.73
C PRO A 84 17.54 22.19 7.40
N GLU A 85 18.82 22.56 7.42
CA GLU A 85 19.58 22.87 6.21
C GLU A 85 19.83 21.61 5.35
N VAL A 86 20.06 20.46 6.00
CA VAL A 86 20.18 19.17 5.31
C VAL A 86 18.81 18.74 4.76
N TYR A 87 17.75 18.92 5.54
CA TYR A 87 16.39 18.64 5.10
C TYR A 87 16.03 19.40 3.82
N LYS A 88 16.27 20.72 3.78
CA LYS A 88 15.99 21.55 2.60
C LYS A 88 16.77 21.11 1.36
N GLN A 89 18.03 20.73 1.51
CA GLN A 89 18.86 20.26 0.39
C GLN A 89 18.43 18.89 -0.13
N ALA A 90 17.94 18.02 0.75
CA ALA A 90 17.56 16.65 0.43
C ALA A 90 16.09 16.51 -0.02
N LEU A 91 15.21 17.46 0.34
CA LEU A 91 13.79 17.39 0.03
C LEU A 91 13.57 17.44 -1.49
N ARG A 92 12.97 16.38 -2.03
CA ARG A 92 12.50 16.33 -3.41
C ARG A 92 10.99 16.15 -3.41
N SER A 93 10.29 17.13 -3.94
CA SER A 93 8.84 17.09 -4.11
C SER A 93 8.49 16.81 -5.56
N THR A 94 7.75 15.74 -5.79
CA THR A 94 7.16 15.43 -7.10
C THR A 94 5.65 15.46 -6.97
N THR A 95 5.00 16.40 -7.65
CA THR A 95 3.53 16.44 -7.73
C THR A 95 3.07 15.46 -8.80
N TYR A 96 2.13 14.58 -8.46
CA TYR A 96 1.50 13.66 -9.40
C TYR A 96 0.03 13.51 -9.09
N ASP A 97 -0.77 13.32 -10.14
CA ASP A 97 -2.18 12.99 -10.02
C ASP A 97 -2.35 11.48 -9.81
N TYR A 98 -3.31 11.11 -8.96
CA TYR A 98 -3.68 9.72 -8.77
C TYR A 98 -5.19 9.54 -8.88
N LEU A 99 -5.60 8.40 -9.44
CA LEU A 99 -7.01 8.06 -9.54
C LEU A 99 -7.54 7.58 -8.18
N LYS A 100 -8.48 8.35 -7.63
CA LYS A 100 -9.22 8.01 -6.41
C LYS A 100 -10.68 7.71 -6.77
N ALA A 101 -11.07 6.44 -6.69
CA ALA A 101 -12.48 6.09 -6.72
C ALA A 101 -13.17 6.63 -5.45
N LEU A 102 -14.28 7.33 -5.62
CA LEU A 102 -15.13 7.87 -4.56
C LEU A 102 -16.35 6.96 -4.41
N GLY A 103 -16.13 5.73 -3.94
CA GLY A 103 -17.16 4.70 -3.81
C GLY A 103 -16.66 3.50 -3.02
#